data_AF-A0A7W7U4L5-F1
#
_entry.id   AF-A0A7W7U4L5-F1
#
_cell.length_a   1.000
_cell.length_b   1.000
_cell.length_c   1.000
_cell.angle_alpha   90.00
_cell.angle_beta   90.00
_cell.angle_gamma   90.00
#
_symmetry.space_group_name_H-M   'P 1'
#
loop_
_entity.id
_entity.type
_entity.pdbx_description
1 polymer ?
#
loop_
_entity_poly.entity_id
_entity_poly.type
_entity_poly.pdbx_seq_one_letter_code
_entity_poly.pdbx_strand_id
1 'polypeptide(L)'
;MEQPPPTYEVNGAEIRKARMHAGLGTDEAAEAAGISRPYLNHLETGYRTRMRPGTYARLRRTLGIEADDTRLLQREPTTKEEVT
;
A
#
# COMPACT_ATOMS: atom_id res chain seq x y z
N MET A 1 -12.95 -17.88 -11.32
CA MET A 1 -11.95 -17.31 -10.40
C MET A 1 -11.54 -15.96 -10.97
N GLU A 2 -11.88 -14.86 -10.30
CA GLU A 2 -11.45 -13.52 -10.71
C GLU A 2 -9.92 -13.43 -10.65
N GLN A 3 -9.29 -13.06 -11.76
CA GLN A 3 -7.84 -12.83 -11.77
C GLN A 3 -7.56 -11.48 -11.10
N PRO A 4 -6.60 -11.40 -10.16
CA PRO A 4 -6.24 -10.12 -9.55
C PRO A 4 -5.68 -9.17 -10.61
N PRO A 5 -5.84 -7.84 -10.41
CA PRO A 5 -5.33 -6.86 -11.35
C PRO A 5 -3.80 -7.01 -11.51
N PRO A 6 -3.23 -6.62 -12.67
CA PRO A 6 -1.79 -6.78 -12.94
C PRO A 6 -0.92 -5.98 -11.96
N THR A 7 -1.47 -4.88 -11.43
CA THR A 7 -0.92 -4.06 -10.34
C THR A 7 -2.04 -3.42 -9.53
N TYR A 8 -1.82 -3.21 -8.24
CA TYR A 8 -2.64 -2.36 -7.38
C TYR A 8 -2.09 -0.94 -7.36
N GLU A 9 -2.99 0.04 -7.40
CA GLU A 9 -2.65 1.42 -7.07
C GLU A 9 -2.88 1.66 -5.58
N VAL A 10 -1.85 2.12 -4.87
CA VAL A 10 -1.81 2.20 -3.41
C VAL A 10 -1.69 3.63 -2.91
N ASN A 11 -2.26 3.86 -1.73
CA ASN A 11 -2.13 5.10 -0.99
C ASN A 11 -0.93 5.01 -0.04
N GLY A 12 0.13 5.76 -0.36
CA GLY A 12 1.36 5.81 0.44
C GLY A 12 1.16 6.27 1.88
N ALA A 13 0.25 7.23 2.10
CA ALA A 13 -0.03 7.75 3.44
C ALA A 13 -0.71 6.69 4.32
N GLU A 14 -1.64 5.92 3.77
CA GLU A 14 -2.28 4.82 4.50
C GLU A 14 -1.31 3.66 4.78
N ILE A 15 -0.37 3.37 3.87
CA ILE A 15 0.73 2.43 4.14
C ILE A 15 1.55 2.89 5.34
N ARG A 16 2.00 4.16 5.33
CA ARG A 16 2.79 4.73 6.43
C ARG A 16 2.04 4.69 7.76
N LYS A 17 0.77 5.08 7.74
CA LYS A 17 -0.11 5.08 8.93
C LYS A 17 -0.29 3.66 9.49
N ALA A 18 -0.56 2.68 8.63
CA ALA A 18 -0.68 1.28 9.03
C ALA A 18 0.62 0.75 9.62
N ARG A 19 1.78 1.08 9.02
CA ARG A 19 3.10 0.69 9.56
C ARG A 19 3.32 1.26 10.95
N MET A 20 3.04 2.55 11.15
CA MET A 20 3.18 3.18 12.46
C MET A 20 2.21 2.59 13.50
N HIS A 21 0.99 2.24 13.10
CA HIS A 21 0.01 1.59 13.97
C HIS A 21 0.45 0.18 14.38
N ALA A 22 1.12 -0.55 13.48
CA ALA A 22 1.75 -1.84 13.77
C ALA A 22 3.04 -1.72 14.62
N GLY A 23 3.50 -0.50 14.93
CA GLY A 23 4.71 -0.26 15.72
C GLY A 23 6.02 -0.54 14.97
N LEU A 24 5.98 -0.69 13.64
CA LEU A 24 7.13 -1.14 12.84
C LEU A 24 7.99 0.03 12.35
N GLY A 25 9.32 -0.15 12.42
CA GLY A 25 10.28 0.68 11.70
C GLY A 25 10.17 0.50 10.18
N THR A 26 10.66 1.47 9.40
CA THR A 26 10.69 1.33 7.92
C THR A 26 11.53 0.12 7.48
N ASP A 27 12.68 -0.08 8.12
CA ASP A 27 13.63 -1.14 7.75
C ASP A 27 13.06 -2.52 8.08
N GLU A 28 12.53 -2.66 9.30
CA GLU A 28 11.84 -3.86 9.79
C GLU A 28 10.63 -4.24 8.92
N ALA A 29 9.76 -3.27 8.59
CA ALA A 29 8.61 -3.53 7.73
C ALA A 29 9.01 -3.93 6.30
N ALA A 30 10.05 -3.30 5.75
CA ALA A 30 10.55 -3.63 4.41
C ALA A 30 11.12 -5.05 4.37
N GLU A 31 11.95 -5.41 5.35
CA GLU A 31 12.52 -6.75 5.49
C GLU A 31 11.41 -7.81 5.64
N ALA A 32 10.47 -7.61 6.55
CA ALA A 32 9.36 -8.54 6.78
C ALA A 32 8.43 -8.69 5.57
N ALA A 33 8.25 -7.63 4.76
CA ALA A 33 7.47 -7.68 3.52
C ALA A 33 8.27 -8.23 2.32
N GLY A 34 9.57 -8.46 2.47
CA GLY A 34 10.47 -8.90 1.41
C GLY A 34 10.60 -7.88 0.28
N ILE A 35 10.75 -6.59 0.65
CA ILE A 35 11.00 -5.47 -0.27
C ILE A 35 12.19 -4.64 0.21
N SER A 36 12.75 -3.83 -0.69
CA SER A 36 13.81 -2.91 -0.28
C SER A 36 13.24 -1.73 0.51
N ARG A 37 14.00 -1.27 1.52
CA ARG A 37 13.70 -0.05 2.27
C ARG A 37 13.45 1.18 1.38
N PRO A 38 14.27 1.47 0.33
CA PRO A 38 13.98 2.55 -0.60
C PRO A 38 12.65 2.40 -1.33
N TYR A 39 12.27 1.16 -1.69
CA TYR A 39 10.98 0.91 -2.35
C TYR A 39 9.81 1.19 -1.40
N LEU A 40 9.87 0.75 -0.14
CA LEU A 40 8.85 1.10 0.85
C LEU A 40 8.75 2.61 1.07
N ASN A 41 9.89 3.31 1.18
CA ASN A 41 9.91 4.77 1.30
C ASN A 41 9.27 5.45 0.08
N HIS A 42 9.58 4.99 -1.14
CA HIS A 42 8.95 5.51 -2.36
C HIS A 42 7.45 5.29 -2.41
N LEU A 43 6.95 4.18 -1.86
CA LEU A 43 5.52 3.95 -1.71
C LEU A 43 4.92 4.95 -0.70
N GLU A 44 5.51 5.05 0.49
CA GLU A 44 5.00 5.91 1.57
C GLU A 44 4.96 7.40 1.20
N THR A 45 5.88 7.87 0.37
CA THR A 45 5.91 9.26 -0.12
C THR A 45 5.09 9.49 -1.38
N GLY A 46 4.52 8.44 -1.98
CA GLY A 46 3.76 8.53 -3.23
C GLY A 46 4.62 8.66 -4.49
N TYR A 47 5.96 8.60 -4.40
CA TYR A 47 6.85 8.57 -5.57
C TYR A 47 6.64 7.31 -6.44
N ARG A 48 6.18 6.22 -5.82
CA ARG A 48 5.65 5.03 -6.48
C ARG A 48 4.26 4.75 -5.93
N THR A 49 3.30 4.51 -6.81
CA THR A 49 1.92 4.19 -6.41
C THR A 49 1.48 2.81 -6.87
N ARG A 50 2.28 2.12 -7.69
CA ARG A 50 1.91 0.81 -8.25
C ARG A 50 2.68 -0.33 -7.61
N MET A 51 1.95 -1.36 -7.18
CA MET A 51 2.49 -2.57 -6.57
C MET A 51 2.02 -3.82 -7.30
N ARG A 52 2.92 -4.80 -7.46
CA ARG A 52 2.56 -6.15 -7.93
C ARG A 52 1.67 -6.86 -6.88
N PRO A 53 0.70 -7.70 -7.28
CA PRO A 53 -0.19 -8.39 -6.34
C PRO A 53 0.52 -9.17 -5.23
N GLY A 54 1.57 -9.93 -5.57
CA GLY A 54 2.32 -10.70 -4.58
C GLY A 54 3.02 -9.82 -3.53
N THR A 55 3.58 -8.69 -3.96
CA THR A 55 4.22 -7.72 -3.05
C THR A 55 3.19 -7.01 -2.17
N TYR A 56 2.05 -6.64 -2.74
CA TYR A 56 0.93 -6.05 -2.02
C TYR A 56 0.39 -6.98 -0.92
N ALA A 57 0.20 -8.26 -1.25
CA ALA A 57 -0.26 -9.26 -0.28
C ALA A 57 0.71 -9.47 0.88
N ARG A 58 2.03 -9.52 0.61
CA ARG A 58 3.06 -9.62 1.67
C ARG A 58 3.06 -8.40 2.57
N LEU A 59 3.06 -7.20 1.99
CA LEU A 59 3.04 -5.95 2.77
C LEU A 59 1.80 -5.89 3.67
N ARG A 60 0.60 -6.23 3.18
CA ARG A 60 -0.62 -6.27 4.00
C ARG A 60 -0.48 -7.21 5.19
N ARG A 61 0.01 -8.43 4.96
CA ARG A 61 0.23 -9.40 6.03
C ARG A 61 1.20 -8.88 7.08
N THR A 62 2.32 -8.27 6.67
CA THR A 62 3.28 -7.64 7.57
C THR A 62 2.63 -6.54 8.42
N LEU A 63 1.69 -5.80 7.85
CA LEU A 63 0.97 -4.72 8.53
C LEU A 63 -0.24 -5.21 9.34
N GLY A 64 -0.51 -6.52 9.41
CA GLY A 64 -1.66 -7.07 10.12
C GLY A 64 -3.01 -6.72 9.47
N ILE A 65 -3.03 -6.53 8.15
CA ILE A 65 -4.22 -6.16 7.39
C ILE A 65 -4.80 -7.40 6.70
N GLU A 66 -6.05 -7.73 7.02
CA GLU A 66 -6.84 -8.81 6.41
C GLU A 66 -6.98 -8.64 4.90
N ALA A 67 -7.24 -9.73 4.15
CA ALA A 67 -7.17 -9.78 2.68
C ALA A 67 -8.31 -9.06 1.93
N ASP A 68 -9.43 -8.80 2.58
CA ASP A 68 -10.59 -8.06 2.08
C ASP A 68 -10.52 -6.54 2.37
N ASP A 69 -9.63 -6.12 3.27
CA ASP A 69 -9.46 -4.71 3.65
C ASP A 69 -8.75 -3.86 2.57
N THR A 70 -9.48 -2.94 1.96
CA THR A 70 -9.00 -2.11 0.86
C THR A 70 -8.35 -0.78 1.30
N ARG A 71 -8.11 -0.54 2.60
CA ARG A 71 -7.63 0.77 3.11
C ARG A 71 -6.31 1.25 2.49
N LEU A 72 -5.46 0.33 2.04
CA LEU A 72 -4.18 0.66 1.40
C LEU A 72 -4.31 1.03 -0.07
N LEU A 73 -5.47 0.79 -0.69
CA LEU A 73 -5.69 1.13 -2.09
C LEU A 73 -5.92 2.63 -2.21
N GLN A 74 -5.43 3.20 -3.31
CA GLN A 74 -5.80 4.55 -3.68
C GLN A 74 -7.30 4.55 -3.98
N ARG A 75 -8.09 5.27 -3.19
CA ARG A 75 -9.46 5.59 -3.58
C ARG A 75 -9.35 6.59 -4.71
N GLU A 76 -10.00 6.31 -5.85
CA GLU A 76 -10.15 7.32 -6.88
C GLU A 76 -10.72 8.58 -6.21
N PRO A 77 -10.15 9.77 -6.45
CA PRO A 77 -10.85 10.98 -6.07
C PRO A 77 -12.21 10.91 -6.77
N THR A 78 -13.30 10.93 -6.01
CA THR A 78 -14.61 11.23 -6.59
C THR A 78 -14.49 12.57 -7.27
N THR A 79 -14.27 12.56 -8.59
CA THR A 79 -14.39 13.73 -9.44
C THR A 79 -15.85 14.17 -9.37
N LYS A 80 -16.15 15.03 -8.41
CA LYS A 80 -17.37 15.83 -8.37
C LYS A 80 -16.99 17.19 -7.83
N GLU A 81 -16.40 18.01 -8.69
CA GLU A 81 -16.72 19.43 -8.77
C GLU A 81 -16.58 19.83 -10.25
N GLU A 82 -17.62 19.53 -11.04
CA GLU A 82 -18.03 20.46 -12.10
C GLU A 82 -18.45 21.74 -11.36
N VAL A 83 -17.52 22.70 -11.22
CA VAL A 83 -17.87 24.07 -10.87
C VAL A 83 -18.35 24.72 -12.17
N THR A 84 -19.65 25.02 -12.19
CA THR A 84 -20.38 25.73 -13.25
C THR A 84 -19.85 27.15 -13.47
#